data_AF-A0A5E7Z1J7-F1
#
_entry.id   AF-A0A5E7Z1J7-F1
#
_cell.length_a   1.000
_cell.length_b   1.000
_cell.length_c   1.000
_cell.angle_alpha   90.00
_cell.angle_beta   90.00
_cell.angle_gamma   90.00
#
_symmetry.space_group_name_H-M   'P 1'
#
loop_
_entity.id
_entity.type
_entity.pdbx_description
1 polymer ?
#
loop_
_entity_poly.entity_id
_entity_poly.type
_entity_poly.pdbx_seq_one_letter_code
_entity_poly.pdbx_strand_id
1 'polypeptide(L)' 'MAGLAMVMFIALFAFGDQYFGWDDPGGHIQLALFATFVFGIVCGYRAKG' A
#
# COMPACT_ATOMS: atom_id res chain seq x y z
N MET A 1 7.09 14.55 4.58
CA MET A 1 6.91 13.56 3.49
C MET A 1 6.29 12.24 3.96
N ALA A 2 6.72 11.64 5.08
CA ALA A 2 6.20 10.34 5.53
C ALA A 2 4.68 10.30 5.82
N GLY A 3 4.11 11.35 6.42
CA GLY A 3 2.67 11.41 6.72
C GLY A 3 1.78 11.42 5.48
N LEU A 4 2.19 12.13 4.42
CA LEU A 4 1.47 12.15 3.13
C LEU A 4 1.47 10.77 2.46
N ALA A 5 2.61 10.08 2.45
CA ALA A 5 2.72 8.74 1.90
C ALA A 5 1.81 7.73 2.64
N MET A 6 1.70 7.85 3.97
CA MET A 6 0.84 7.01 4.79
C MET A 6 -0.65 7.24 4.49
N VAL A 7 -1.07 8.51 4.37
CA VAL A 7 -2.45 8.86 4.02
C VAL A 7 -2.82 8.35 2.62
N MET A 8 -1.93 8.51 1.64
CA MET A 8 -2.16 7.99 0.27
C MET A 8 -2.23 6.46 0.23
N PHE A 9 -1.42 5.77 1.03
CA PHE A 9 -1.51 4.31 1.15
C PHE A 9 -2.84 3.87 1.75
N ILE A 10 -3.28 4.48 2.87
CA ILE A 10 -4.56 4.14 3.51
C ILE A 10 -5.73 4.40 2.56
N ALA A 11 -5.72 5.52 1.84
CA ALA A 11 -6.75 5.84 0.86
C ALA A 11 -6.83 4.78 -0.25
N LEU A 12 -5.70 4.38 -0.82
CA LEU A 12 -5.63 3.33 -1.85
C LEU A 12 -6.02 1.94 -1.29
N PHE A 13 -5.61 1.64 -0.05
CA PHE A 13 -5.84 0.34 0.57
C PHE A 13 -7.30 0.12 0.99
N ALA A 14 -7.99 1.18 1.42
CA ALA A 14 -9.37 1.13 1.90
C ALA A 14 -10.41 1.38 0.79
N PHE A 15 -10.10 2.27 -0.16
CA PHE A 15 -11.04 2.67 -1.23
C PHE A 15 -10.57 2.29 -2.63
N GLY A 16 -9.37 1.72 -2.78
CA GLY A 16 -8.85 1.33 -4.09
C GLY A 16 -9.78 0.37 -4.79
N ASP A 17 -10.36 -0.60 -4.06
CA ASP A 17 -11.33 -1.57 -4.56
C ASP A 17 -12.50 -0.90 -5.29
N GLN A 18 -13.14 0.07 -4.64
CA GLN A 18 -14.25 0.84 -5.18
C GLN A 18 -13.84 1.79 -6.32
N TYR A 19 -12.61 2.30 -6.29
CA TYR A 19 -12.14 3.29 -7.27
C TYR A 19 -11.66 2.66 -8.58
N PHE A 20 -10.97 1.52 -8.50
CA PHE A 20 -10.43 0.80 -9.67
C PHE A 20 -11.31 -0.38 -10.09
N GLY A 21 -12.26 -0.81 -9.27
CA GLY A 21 -13.25 -1.84 -9.61
C GLY A 21 -12.67 -3.24 -9.81
N TRP A 22 -11.43 -3.48 -9.39
CA TRP A 22 -10.88 -4.82 -9.20
C TRP A 22 -11.75 -5.59 -8.21
N ASP A 23 -12.11 -6.82 -8.57
CA ASP A 23 -12.82 -7.75 -7.70
C ASP A 23 -11.77 -8.58 -6.97
N ASP A 24 -11.62 -8.38 -5.66
CA ASP A 24 -10.63 -9.09 -4.84
C ASP A 24 -11.30 -10.06 -3.84
N PRO A 25 -12.00 -11.11 -4.31
CA PRO A 25 -12.78 -12.01 -3.45
C PRO A 25 -11.92 -12.84 -2.48
N GLY A 26 -10.60 -12.90 -2.70
CA GLY A 26 -9.63 -13.53 -1.79
C GLY A 26 -8.72 -12.55 -1.04
N GLY A 27 -8.88 -11.24 -1.23
CA GLY A 27 -8.05 -10.22 -0.57
C GLY A 27 -6.56 -10.26 -0.97
N HIS A 28 -6.24 -10.83 -2.14
CA HIS A 28 -4.85 -11.01 -2.59
C HIS A 28 -4.22 -9.68 -3.02
N ILE A 29 -5.00 -8.79 -3.63
CA ILE A 29 -4.57 -7.45 -4.05
C ILE A 29 -4.33 -6.59 -2.82
N GLN A 30 -5.25 -6.65 -1.84
CA GLN A 30 -5.06 -5.94 -0.58
C GLN A 30 -3.79 -6.43 0.15
N LEU A 31 -3.58 -7.74 0.26
CA LEU A 31 -2.34 -8.31 0.83
C LEU A 31 -1.07 -7.87 0.09
N ALA A 32 -1.10 -7.86 -1.25
CA ALA A 32 0.03 -7.42 -2.07
C ALA A 32 0.33 -5.92 -1.89
N LEU A 33 -0.70 -5.07 -1.82
CA LEU A 33 -0.54 -3.64 -1.53
C LEU A 33 0.09 -3.43 -0.15
N PHE A 34 -0.36 -4.18 0.87
CA PHE A 34 0.24 -4.12 2.20
C PHE A 34 1.72 -4.54 2.19
N ALA A 35 2.02 -5.69 1.59
CA ALA A 35 3.38 -6.21 1.52
C ALA A 35 4.32 -5.25 0.78
N THR A 36 3.90 -4.72 -0.37
CA THR A 36 4.70 -3.76 -1.16
C THR A 36 4.97 -2.46 -0.41
N PHE A 37 4.01 -1.96 0.38
CA PHE A 37 4.20 -0.77 1.20
C PHE A 37 5.22 -1.01 2.34
N VAL A 38 5.11 -2.14 3.05
CA VAL A 38 6.06 -2.51 4.11
C VAL A 38 7.46 -2.72 3.54
N PHE A 39 7.59 -3.45 2.43
CA PHE A 39 8.89 -3.63 1.76
C PHE A 39 9.47 -2.30 1.28
N GLY A 40 8.64 -1.38 0.76
CA GLY A 40 9.07 -0.05 0.38
C GLY A 40 9.67 0.74 1.55
N ILE A 41 9.07 0.65 2.74
CA ILE A 41 9.60 1.27 3.97
C ILE A 41 10.93 0.61 4.37
N VAL A 42 11.01 -0.72 4.38
CA VAL A 42 12.22 -1.46 4.76
C VAL A 42 13.39 -1.15 3.81
N CYS A 43 13.15 -1.18 2.49
CA CYS A 43 14.14 -0.80 1.49
C CYS A 43 14.54 0.69 1.62
N GLY A 44 13.57 1.56 1.90
CA GLY A 44 13.81 2.98 2.14
C GLY A 44 14.68 3.27 3.37
N TYR A 45 14.55 2.47 4.43
CA TYR A 45 15.46 2.53 5.59
C TYR A 45 16.86 2.03 5.24
N ARG A 46 16.98 0.94 4.48
CA ARG A 46 18.28 0.40 4.04
C ARG A 46 19.04 1.37 3.12
N ALA A 47 18.34 2.11 2.26
CA ALA A 47 18.96 3.05 1.32
C ALA A 47 19.48 4.35 1.97
N LYS A 48 19.10 4.63 3.23
CA LYS A 48 19.58 5.80 4.00
C LYS A 48 20.77 5.49 4.92
N GLY A 49 21.14 4.22 5.05
CA GLY A 49 22.30 3.77 5.83
C GLY A 49 23.58 3.78 5.01
#